data_AF-A6DMC6-F1
#
_entry.id   AF-A6DMC6-F1
#
_cell.length_a   1.000
_cell.length_b   1.000
_cell.length_c   1.000
_cell.angle_alpha   90.00
_cell.angle_beta   90.00
_cell.angle_gamma   90.00
#
_symmetry.space_group_name_H-M   'P 1'
#
loop_
_entity.id
_entity.type
_entity.pdbx_description
1 polymer ?
#
loop_
_entity_poly.entity_id
_entity_poly.type
_entity_poly.pdbx_seq_one_letter_code
_entity_poly.pdbx_strand_id
1 'polypeptide(L)'
;MLNNKNLADPVKILKYDGAVRPSQKEHSFAVKYILKRVNPNWDESIFDYDEKAEVLTISGKGFKRFEVEANELDQRGTLLSKPVCLIDSLKIKKLYLSGTEVFNLWSIGGSNLELLDISNTKVQDLSPIVTMKELEILVLSKGKYSEAELKKLPSGLVLRFH
;
A
#
# COMPACT_ATOMS: atom_id res chain seq x y z
N MET A 1 -9.61 10.21 -26.70
CA MET A 1 -9.67 10.51 -25.25
C MET A 1 -10.31 9.32 -24.56
N LEU A 2 -9.52 8.48 -23.89
CA LEU A 2 -10.02 7.25 -23.25
C LEU A 2 -10.72 7.59 -21.93
N ASN A 3 -11.95 7.09 -21.83
CA ASN A 3 -12.98 7.48 -20.87
C ASN A 3 -12.68 6.90 -19.47
N ASN A 4 -12.64 7.75 -18.46
CA ASN A 4 -12.28 7.44 -17.07
C ASN A 4 -13.43 6.73 -16.29
N LYS A 5 -14.21 5.87 -16.95
CA LYS A 5 -15.53 5.40 -16.47
C LYS A 5 -15.66 3.91 -16.10
N ASN A 6 -14.61 3.10 -16.12
CA ASN A 6 -14.69 1.71 -15.64
C ASN A 6 -13.51 1.35 -14.72
N LEU A 7 -13.58 1.80 -13.46
CA LEU A 7 -12.75 1.27 -12.38
C LEU A 7 -13.21 -0.13 -11.90
N ALA A 8 -14.30 -0.66 -12.47
CA ALA A 8 -14.75 -2.03 -12.25
C ALA A 8 -13.79 -3.08 -12.85
N ASP A 9 -13.00 -2.74 -13.88
CA ASP A 9 -12.14 -3.70 -14.58
C ASP A 9 -10.86 -4.07 -13.81
N PRO A 10 -10.07 -3.16 -13.19
CA PRO A 10 -8.84 -3.54 -12.49
C PRO A 10 -9.05 -4.41 -11.26
N VAL A 11 -10.09 -4.13 -10.46
CA VAL A 11 -10.42 -4.92 -9.25
C VAL A 11 -10.96 -6.30 -9.64
N LYS A 12 -11.79 -6.36 -10.69
CA LYS A 12 -12.23 -7.65 -11.25
C LYS A 12 -11.03 -8.42 -11.82
N ILE A 13 -10.17 -7.77 -12.61
CA ILE A 13 -8.94 -8.39 -13.11
C ILE A 13 -8.12 -8.95 -11.96
N LEU A 14 -7.85 -8.20 -10.88
CA LEU A 14 -7.11 -8.75 -9.72
C LEU A 14 -7.81 -9.92 -9.04
N LYS A 15 -9.13 -9.84 -8.84
CA LYS A 15 -9.91 -10.92 -8.22
C LYS A 15 -9.96 -12.17 -9.10
N TYR A 16 -10.07 -12.03 -10.42
CA TYR A 16 -10.09 -13.15 -11.38
C TYR A 16 -8.68 -13.71 -11.64
N ASP A 17 -7.66 -12.85 -11.72
CA ASP A 17 -6.27 -13.21 -11.99
C ASP A 17 -5.65 -13.97 -10.81
N GLY A 18 -5.86 -13.51 -9.58
CA GLY A 18 -5.40 -14.22 -8.37
C GLY A 18 -6.07 -15.57 -8.12
N ALA A 19 -7.25 -15.81 -8.70
CA ALA A 19 -7.97 -17.08 -8.61
C ALA A 19 -7.56 -18.11 -9.67
N VAL A 20 -6.91 -17.68 -10.76
CA VAL A 20 -6.59 -18.53 -11.92
C VAL A 20 -5.08 -18.66 -12.14
N ARG A 21 -4.25 -17.72 -11.66
CA ARG A 21 -2.79 -17.80 -11.81
C ARG A 21 -2.14 -18.74 -10.80
N PRO A 22 -1.22 -19.60 -11.25
CA PRO A 22 -0.60 -20.61 -10.39
C PRO A 22 0.41 -20.05 -9.37
N SER A 23 0.91 -18.81 -9.49
CA SER A 23 1.90 -18.23 -8.54
C SER A 23 1.60 -16.78 -8.13
N GLN A 24 1.90 -16.42 -6.86
CA GLN A 24 1.78 -15.03 -6.39
C GLN A 24 2.74 -14.09 -7.13
N LYS A 25 3.89 -14.61 -7.58
CA LYS A 25 4.85 -13.85 -8.38
C LYS A 25 4.25 -13.37 -9.69
N GLU A 26 3.40 -14.16 -10.36
CA GLU A 26 2.74 -13.69 -11.58
C GLU A 26 1.62 -12.68 -11.28
N HIS A 27 0.86 -12.92 -10.21
CA HIS A 27 -0.17 -12.00 -9.72
C HIS A 27 0.42 -10.62 -9.36
N SER A 28 1.64 -10.58 -8.83
CA SER A 28 2.32 -9.32 -8.49
C SER A 28 2.57 -8.43 -9.71
N PHE A 29 2.73 -8.99 -10.92
CA PHE A 29 2.84 -8.19 -12.14
C PHE A 29 1.51 -7.48 -12.48
N ALA A 30 0.37 -8.13 -12.25
CA ALA A 30 -0.93 -7.48 -12.42
C ALA A 30 -1.14 -6.36 -11.39
N VAL A 31 -0.74 -6.61 -10.13
CA VAL A 31 -0.74 -5.58 -9.07
C VAL A 31 0.15 -4.40 -9.46
N LYS A 32 1.39 -4.65 -9.90
CA LYS A 32 2.31 -3.60 -10.40
C LYS A 32 1.68 -2.78 -11.52
N TYR A 33 1.10 -3.45 -12.51
CA TYR A 33 0.47 -2.80 -13.65
C TYR A 33 -0.64 -1.84 -13.21
N ILE A 34 -1.49 -2.25 -12.28
CA ILE A 34 -2.57 -1.40 -11.78
C ILE A 34 -2.01 -0.27 -10.90
N LEU A 35 -1.01 -0.55 -10.05
CA LEU A 35 -0.30 0.45 -9.27
C LEU A 35 0.29 1.57 -10.15
N LYS A 36 0.85 1.22 -11.31
CA LYS A 36 1.33 2.19 -12.31
C LYS A 36 0.18 3.00 -12.92
N ARG A 37 -0.98 2.40 -13.18
CA ARG A 37 -2.14 3.15 -13.69
C ARG A 37 -2.69 4.14 -12.66
N VAL A 38 -2.71 3.79 -11.38
CA VAL A 38 -3.23 4.67 -10.31
C VAL A 38 -2.21 5.72 -9.86
N ASN A 39 -0.93 5.47 -10.13
CA ASN A 39 0.20 6.39 -9.95
C ASN A 39 0.86 6.67 -11.32
N PRO A 40 0.22 7.40 -12.25
CA PRO A 40 0.70 7.53 -13.64
C PRO A 40 2.10 8.16 -13.74
N ASN A 41 2.43 9.05 -12.81
CA ASN A 41 3.73 9.73 -12.73
C ASN A 41 4.79 8.95 -11.94
N TRP A 42 4.48 7.74 -11.47
CA TRP A 42 5.47 6.89 -10.82
C TRP A 42 6.55 6.51 -11.83
N ASP A 43 7.81 6.80 -11.54
CA ASP A 43 8.94 6.48 -12.43
C ASP A 43 9.32 4.98 -12.45
N GLU A 44 8.64 4.15 -11.66
CA GLU A 44 8.86 2.70 -11.55
C GLU A 44 10.29 2.32 -11.15
N SER A 45 10.99 3.18 -10.38
CA SER A 45 12.37 2.93 -9.92
C SER A 45 12.57 1.52 -9.36
N ILE A 46 11.73 1.10 -8.40
CA ILE A 46 11.73 -0.28 -7.88
C ILE A 46 10.29 -0.76 -7.67
N PHE A 47 9.99 -1.94 -8.19
CA PHE A 47 8.91 -2.82 -7.74
C PHE A 47 9.48 -4.23 -7.66
N ASP A 48 9.72 -4.70 -6.45
CA ASP A 48 10.28 -6.03 -6.18
C ASP A 48 9.42 -6.77 -5.17
N TYR A 49 8.98 -7.96 -5.54
CA TYR A 49 8.12 -8.81 -4.72
C TYR A 49 8.76 -10.19 -4.57
N ASP A 50 9.07 -10.54 -3.31
CA ASP A 50 9.55 -11.85 -2.92
C ASP A 50 8.46 -12.58 -2.13
N GLU A 51 7.81 -13.54 -2.79
CA GLU A 51 6.76 -14.39 -2.19
C GLU A 51 7.29 -15.24 -1.02
N LYS A 52 8.54 -15.72 -1.09
CA LYS A 52 9.08 -16.61 -0.04
C LYS A 52 9.45 -15.83 1.21
N ALA A 53 9.99 -14.63 1.02
CA ALA A 53 10.34 -13.74 2.12
C ALA A 53 9.18 -12.86 2.59
N GLU A 54 8.04 -12.90 1.89
CA GLU A 54 6.84 -12.07 2.11
C GLU A 54 7.19 -10.57 2.12
N VAL A 55 8.04 -10.16 1.16
CA VAL A 55 8.55 -8.79 1.04
C VAL A 55 8.03 -8.12 -0.21
N LEU A 56 7.60 -6.87 -0.06
CA LEU A 56 7.36 -5.96 -1.16
C LEU A 56 8.17 -4.68 -0.98
N THR A 57 8.98 -4.36 -1.98
CA THR A 57 9.71 -3.08 -2.07
C THR A 57 9.16 -2.26 -3.21
N ILE A 58 8.73 -1.04 -2.91
CA ILE A 58 8.30 -0.04 -3.88
C ILE A 58 9.08 1.24 -3.62
N SER A 59 9.75 1.75 -4.66
CA SER A 59 10.43 3.04 -4.59
C SER A 59 10.22 3.85 -5.87
N GLY A 60 10.58 5.12 -5.82
CA GLY A 60 10.57 5.99 -6.98
C GLY A 60 9.62 7.16 -6.86
N LYS A 61 9.96 8.24 -7.57
CA LYS A 61 9.18 9.47 -7.56
C LYS A 61 7.82 9.21 -8.20
N GLY A 62 6.80 9.87 -7.67
CA GLY A 62 5.43 9.81 -8.21
C GLY A 62 4.58 8.63 -7.74
N PHE A 63 5.13 7.67 -6.98
CA PHE A 63 4.32 6.67 -6.27
C PHE A 63 3.68 7.29 -5.03
N LYS A 64 2.34 7.33 -4.95
CA LYS A 64 1.61 8.10 -3.92
C LYS A 64 0.56 7.31 -3.15
N ARG A 65 -0.02 6.27 -3.74
CA ARG A 65 -1.18 5.56 -3.19
C ARG A 65 -1.24 4.10 -3.60
N PHE A 66 -1.97 3.31 -2.82
CA PHE A 66 -2.14 1.87 -3.00
C PHE A 66 -3.55 1.47 -3.41
N GLU A 67 -4.49 2.40 -3.31
CA GLU A 67 -5.90 2.13 -3.37
C GLU A 67 -6.53 2.57 -4.70
N VAL A 68 -7.56 1.82 -5.08
CA VAL A 68 -8.55 2.21 -6.09
C VAL A 68 -9.90 2.41 -5.43
N GLU A 69 -10.61 3.43 -5.88
CA GLU A 69 -12.02 3.59 -5.52
C GLU A 69 -12.83 2.56 -6.32
N ALA A 70 -13.25 1.49 -5.65
CA ALA A 70 -14.18 0.54 -6.23
C ALA A 70 -15.60 1.10 -6.09
N ASN A 71 -16.17 1.53 -7.21
CA ASN A 71 -17.53 2.04 -7.27
C ASN A 71 -18.49 0.87 -7.49
N GLU A 72 -19.03 0.30 -6.41
CA GLU A 72 -20.12 -0.67 -6.45
C GLU A 72 -21.44 0.01 -6.05
N LEU A 73 -22.51 -0.27 -6.79
CA LEU A 73 -23.86 0.20 -6.46
C LEU A 73 -24.57 -0.87 -5.64
N ASP A 74 -25.20 -0.49 -4.51
CA ASP A 74 -26.08 -1.39 -3.77
C ASP A 74 -27.39 -1.65 -4.54
N GLN A 75 -28.27 -2.52 -4.01
CA GLN A 75 -29.57 -2.85 -4.63
C GLN A 75 -30.51 -1.64 -4.79
N ARG A 76 -30.17 -0.49 -4.18
CA ARG A 76 -30.90 0.77 -4.23
C ARG A 76 -30.20 1.82 -5.11
N GLY A 77 -29.09 1.46 -5.76
CA GLY A 77 -28.30 2.37 -6.58
C GLY A 77 -27.40 3.32 -5.78
N THR A 78 -27.15 3.04 -4.49
CA THR A 78 -26.25 3.84 -3.65
C THR A 78 -24.81 3.41 -3.90
N LEU A 79 -23.92 4.38 -4.12
CA LEU A 79 -22.50 4.13 -4.25
C LEU A 79 -21.90 3.70 -2.90
N LEU A 80 -21.53 2.43 -2.78
CA LEU A 80 -20.77 1.90 -1.64
C LEU A 80 -19.27 1.94 -2.01
N SER A 81 -18.68 3.13 -2.10
CA SER A 81 -17.24 3.25 -2.39
C SER A 81 -16.41 2.86 -1.17
N LYS A 82 -15.98 1.60 -1.08
CA LYS A 82 -14.89 1.22 -0.18
C LYS A 82 -13.59 1.21 -0.99
N PRO A 83 -12.55 1.95 -0.56
CA PRO A 83 -11.23 1.85 -1.18
C PRO A 83 -10.75 0.39 -1.11
N VAL A 84 -10.27 -0.12 -2.23
CA VAL A 84 -9.63 -1.43 -2.31
C VAL A 84 -8.13 -1.20 -2.35
N CYS A 85 -7.42 -1.65 -1.33
CA CYS A 85 -5.96 -1.63 -1.31
C CYS A 85 -5.42 -2.72 -2.23
N LEU A 86 -4.62 -2.34 -3.24
CA LEU A 86 -4.16 -3.26 -4.28
C LEU A 86 -3.15 -4.29 -3.75
N ILE A 87 -2.39 -3.92 -2.71
CA ILE A 87 -1.35 -4.79 -2.14
C ILE A 87 -1.92 -5.84 -1.17
N ASP A 88 -3.17 -5.72 -0.72
CA ASP A 88 -3.81 -6.73 0.14
C ASP A 88 -4.01 -8.07 -0.59
N SER A 89 -3.91 -8.06 -1.92
CA SER A 89 -3.94 -9.28 -2.74
C SER A 89 -2.60 -10.02 -2.82
N LEU A 90 -1.53 -9.46 -2.23
CA LEU A 90 -0.21 -10.06 -2.12
C LEU A 90 0.02 -10.58 -0.70
N LYS A 91 0.67 -11.73 -0.59
CA LYS A 91 1.13 -12.25 0.71
C LYS A 91 2.39 -11.51 1.13
N ILE A 92 2.21 -10.46 1.94
CA ILE A 92 3.31 -9.62 2.43
C ILE A 92 3.24 -9.45 3.94
N LYS A 93 4.42 -9.41 4.55
CA LYS A 93 4.65 -9.03 5.94
C LYS A 93 5.59 -7.84 6.07
N LYS A 94 6.42 -7.58 5.06
CA LYS A 94 7.40 -6.50 5.06
C LYS A 94 7.18 -5.60 3.87
N LEU A 95 6.95 -4.33 4.13
CA LEU A 95 6.68 -3.32 3.12
C LEU A 95 7.72 -2.19 3.20
N TYR A 96 8.49 -2.01 2.13
CA TYR A 96 9.47 -0.94 2.01
C TYR A 96 8.97 0.11 1.02
N LEU A 97 8.81 1.35 1.49
CA LEU A 97 8.29 2.49 0.71
C LEU A 97 9.30 3.64 0.63
N SER A 98 10.57 3.37 0.93
CA SER A 98 11.57 4.43 1.05
C SER A 98 11.72 5.20 -0.26
N GLY A 99 11.73 6.53 -0.16
CA GLY A 99 11.90 7.42 -1.30
C GLY A 99 10.69 7.49 -2.25
N THR A 100 9.52 7.02 -1.82
CA THR A 100 8.25 7.26 -2.52
C THR A 100 7.62 8.60 -2.13
N GLU A 101 6.52 8.97 -2.78
CA GLU A 101 5.70 10.14 -2.42
C GLU A 101 4.40 9.77 -1.68
N VAL A 102 4.34 8.58 -1.07
CA VAL A 102 3.22 8.18 -0.21
C VAL A 102 3.01 9.21 0.88
N PHE A 103 1.77 9.68 1.02
CA PHE A 103 1.43 10.79 1.92
C PHE A 103 0.47 10.40 3.04
N ASN A 104 -0.16 9.22 2.95
CA ASN A 104 -1.09 8.71 3.95
C ASN A 104 -1.00 7.18 4.03
N LEU A 105 -1.39 6.61 5.17
CA LEU A 105 -1.29 5.16 5.44
C LEU A 105 -2.66 4.48 5.64
N TRP A 106 -3.77 5.18 5.43
CA TRP A 106 -5.11 4.66 5.77
C TRP A 106 -5.45 3.39 5.01
N SER A 107 -5.06 3.30 3.73
CA SER A 107 -5.34 2.13 2.90
C SER A 107 -4.63 0.86 3.37
N ILE A 108 -3.52 0.98 4.10
CA ILE A 108 -2.72 -0.16 4.58
C ILE A 108 -2.85 -0.40 6.09
N GLY A 109 -3.65 0.41 6.79
CA GLY A 109 -3.80 0.32 8.25
C GLY A 109 -4.44 -0.98 8.75
N GLY A 110 -5.07 -1.75 7.85
CA GLY A 110 -5.62 -3.09 8.11
C GLY A 110 -4.75 -4.25 7.62
N SER A 111 -3.59 -3.97 7.00
CA SER A 111 -2.69 -5.00 6.50
C SER A 111 -1.90 -5.63 7.68
N ASN A 112 -1.66 -6.95 7.63
CA ASN A 112 -0.93 -7.70 8.65
C ASN A 112 0.60 -7.59 8.45
N LEU A 113 1.12 -6.36 8.41
CA LEU A 113 2.54 -6.11 8.24
C LEU A 113 3.28 -6.23 9.58
N GLU A 114 4.42 -6.90 9.58
CA GLU A 114 5.39 -6.98 10.67
C GLU A 114 6.44 -5.87 10.58
N LEU A 115 6.79 -5.43 9.34
CA LEU A 115 7.73 -4.35 9.09
C LEU A 115 7.16 -3.36 8.07
N LEU A 116 7.26 -2.08 8.40
CA LEU A 116 6.91 -0.97 7.51
C LEU A 116 8.03 0.07 7.50
N ASP A 117 8.61 0.33 6.32
CA ASP A 117 9.54 1.43 6.11
C ASP A 117 8.87 2.56 5.31
N ILE A 118 8.69 3.70 5.98
CA ILE A 118 8.17 4.95 5.40
C ILE A 118 9.20 6.09 5.45
N SER A 119 10.49 5.75 5.57
CA SER A 119 11.57 6.72 5.47
C SER A 119 11.52 7.45 4.12
N ASN A 120 11.83 8.74 4.11
CA ASN A 120 11.87 9.59 2.92
C ASN A 120 10.55 9.61 2.12
N THR A 121 9.41 9.36 2.78
CA THR A 121 8.06 9.54 2.22
C THR A 121 7.46 10.91 2.55
N LYS A 122 6.24 11.18 2.09
CA LYS A 122 5.45 12.38 2.44
C LYS A 122 4.45 12.16 3.58
N VAL A 123 4.46 10.99 4.24
CA VAL A 123 3.55 10.67 5.35
C VAL A 123 3.75 11.65 6.50
N GLN A 124 2.70 12.34 6.93
CA GLN A 124 2.74 13.25 8.08
C GLN A 124 1.98 12.68 9.27
N ASP A 125 0.81 12.08 9.03
CA ASP A 125 0.01 11.47 10.09
C ASP A 125 0.38 10.00 10.29
N LEU A 126 0.74 9.65 11.52
CA LEU A 126 1.05 8.29 11.96
C LEU A 126 -0.13 7.62 12.68
N SER A 127 -1.29 8.28 12.81
CA SER A 127 -2.48 7.71 13.46
C SER A 127 -2.92 6.34 12.93
N PRO A 128 -2.79 6.01 11.62
CA PRO A 128 -3.16 4.68 11.13
C PRO A 128 -2.30 3.54 11.67
N ILE A 129 -1.09 3.83 12.18
CA ILE A 129 -0.17 2.81 12.71
C ILE A 129 -0.73 2.16 13.97
N VAL A 130 -1.56 2.88 14.74
CA VAL A 130 -2.18 2.37 15.96
C VAL A 130 -3.11 1.18 15.69
N THR A 131 -3.63 1.03 14.47
CA THR A 131 -4.51 -0.09 14.11
C THR A 131 -3.76 -1.31 13.55
N MET A 132 -2.46 -1.19 13.26
CA MET A 132 -1.64 -2.24 12.65
C MET A 132 -1.14 -3.21 13.73
N LYS A 133 -1.98 -4.18 14.11
CA LYS A 133 -1.78 -5.05 15.28
C LYS A 133 -0.53 -5.92 15.25
N GLU A 134 -0.10 -6.32 14.05
CA GLU A 134 1.05 -7.20 13.85
C GLU A 134 2.35 -6.41 13.61
N LEU A 135 2.31 -5.07 13.60
CA LEU A 135 3.48 -4.27 13.26
C LEU A 135 4.49 -4.25 14.41
N GLU A 136 5.68 -4.78 14.14
CA GLU A 136 6.78 -4.88 15.10
C GLU A 136 7.86 -3.83 14.85
N ILE A 137 8.11 -3.50 13.58
CA ILE A 137 9.20 -2.58 13.19
C ILE A 137 8.66 -1.48 12.29
N LEU A 138 8.87 -0.24 12.69
CA LEU A 138 8.60 0.95 11.90
C LEU A 138 9.90 1.71 11.62
N VAL A 139 10.21 1.91 10.35
CA VAL A 139 11.38 2.68 9.90
C VAL A 139 10.95 4.06 9.42
N LEU A 140 11.58 5.09 9.98
CA LEU A 140 11.23 6.50 9.78
C LEU A 140 12.44 7.32 9.32
N SER A 141 12.20 8.50 8.74
CA SER A 141 13.27 9.49 8.56
C SER A 141 13.65 10.12 9.89
N LYS A 142 14.95 10.24 10.14
CA LYS A 142 15.46 10.98 11.30
C LYS A 142 14.94 12.42 11.34
N GLY A 143 14.41 12.83 12.49
CA GLY A 143 13.97 14.21 12.73
C GLY A 143 12.66 14.62 12.05
N LYS A 144 11.98 13.72 11.33
CA LYS A 144 10.72 14.03 10.63
C LYS A 144 9.52 14.19 11.57
N TYR A 145 9.50 13.47 12.69
CA TYR A 145 8.40 13.44 13.64
C TYR A 145 8.87 13.94 15.01
N SER A 146 8.01 14.67 15.70
CA SER A 146 8.25 15.13 17.06
C SER A 146 8.17 13.99 18.08
N GLU A 147 8.81 14.16 19.23
CA GLU A 147 8.74 13.21 20.33
C GLU A 147 7.28 12.95 20.78
N ALA A 148 6.43 13.98 20.73
CA ALA A 148 5.02 13.88 21.09
C ALA A 148 4.21 13.01 20.10
N GLU A 149 4.56 13.01 18.81
CA GLU A 149 3.94 12.12 17.82
C GLU A 149 4.41 10.69 18.01
N LEU A 150 5.72 10.47 18.21
CA LEU A 150 6.28 9.15 18.42
C LEU A 150 5.75 8.47 19.69
N LYS A 151 5.48 9.24 20.75
CA LYS A 151 4.86 8.74 22.00
C LYS A 151 3.42 8.25 21.84
N LYS A 152 2.72 8.59 20.75
CA LYS A 152 1.36 8.10 20.48
C LYS A 152 1.34 6.71 19.83
N LEU A 153 2.51 6.23 19.35
CA LEU A 153 2.62 4.92 18.73
C LEU A 153 2.52 3.81 19.77
N PRO A 154 2.13 2.58 19.35
CA PRO A 154 2.11 1.42 20.23
C PRO A 154 3.46 1.21 20.93
N SER A 155 3.45 0.96 22.24
CA SER A 155 4.69 0.86 23.05
C SER A 155 5.59 -0.33 22.71
N GLY A 156 5.04 -1.38 22.10
CA GLY A 156 5.78 -2.55 21.64
C GLY A 156 6.49 -2.36 20.29
N LEU A 157 6.27 -1.22 19.62
CA LEU A 157 6.79 -0.97 18.28
C LEU A 157 8.26 -0.55 18.34
N VAL A 158 9.12 -1.27 17.62
CA VAL A 158 10.54 -0.94 17.47
C VAL A 158 10.70 0.13 16.40
N LEU A 159 11.13 1.32 16.81
CA LEU A 159 11.42 2.43 15.91
C LEU A 159 12.86 2.36 15.40
N ARG A 160 13.03 2.43 14.08
CA ARG A 160 14.33 2.59 13.42
C ARG A 160 14.36 3.89 12.61
N PHE A 161 15.54 4.47 12.46
CA PHE A 161 15.72 5.72 11.74
C PHE A 161 16.78 5.58 10.66
N HIS A 162 16.42 6.01 9.44
CA HIS A 162 17.35 6.27 8.33
C HIS A 162 17.77 7.74 8.30
#